data_AF-A0A7S0BNI1-F1
#
_entry.id   AF-A0A7S0BNI1-F1
#
_cell.length_a   1.000
_cell.length_b   1.000
_cell.length_c   1.000
_cell.angle_alpha   90.00
_cell.angle_beta   90.00
_cell.angle_gamma   90.00
#
_symmetry.space_group_name_H-M   'P 1'
#
loop_
_entity.id
_entity.type
_entity.pdbx_description
1 polymer ?
#
loop_
_entity_poly.entity_id
_entity_poly.type
_entity_poly.pdbx_seq_one_letter_code
_entity_poly.pdbx_strand_id
1 'polypeptide(L)'
;MRPWFIYGTDLPPLIEQQYSGFVAFLFHYVKRELETLLVHKFSNSTMPIMNVFKNSIYYWGFAAGIGYFLFHPLYTPVAMGRYAFCMAMFWFWEVANFVTHAYLSSLRPAGTRVRKIPRDGAFEFVSCPNYLFEILAWMSFNLFTSTLVGWAFFVAGSAQMLVWAMKKHKNYQKEFDGKDGRELYPKGRKALIPFIL
;
A
#
# COMPACT_ATOMS: atom_id res chain seq x y z
N MET A 1 7.56 -16.68 -14.28
CA MET A 1 7.78 -18.07 -14.74
C MET A 1 6.84 -18.98 -13.98
N ARG A 2 6.19 -19.95 -14.63
CA ARG A 2 5.35 -20.97 -13.97
C ARG A 2 6.22 -22.18 -13.61
N PRO A 3 6.37 -22.55 -12.33
CA PRO A 3 7.17 -23.71 -11.96
C PRO A 3 6.51 -25.00 -12.46
N TRP A 4 7.27 -25.84 -13.15
CA TRP A 4 6.77 -27.08 -13.75
C TRP A 4 6.20 -28.06 -12.72
N PHE A 5 6.70 -28.05 -11.48
CA PHE A 5 6.22 -28.91 -10.40
C PHE A 5 4.88 -28.46 -9.80
N ILE A 6 4.40 -27.26 -10.11
CA ILE A 6 3.09 -26.74 -9.68
C ILE A 6 2.07 -26.87 -10.81
N TYR A 7 2.48 -26.53 -12.03
CA TYR A 7 1.55 -26.35 -13.16
C TYR A 7 1.70 -27.41 -14.26
N GLY A 8 2.71 -28.27 -14.20
CA GLY A 8 3.05 -29.20 -15.27
C GLY A 8 3.94 -28.57 -16.35
N THR A 9 4.17 -29.32 -17.43
CA THR A 9 5.13 -28.98 -18.49
C THR A 9 4.48 -28.49 -19.79
N ASP A 10 3.25 -28.89 -20.08
CA ASP A 10 2.51 -28.50 -21.28
C ASP A 10 1.50 -27.40 -20.96
N LEU A 11 1.91 -26.14 -21.11
CA LEU A 11 1.14 -24.99 -20.66
C LEU A 11 0.98 -23.93 -21.76
N PRO A 12 -0.23 -23.34 -21.93
CA PRO A 12 -0.44 -22.26 -22.89
C PRO A 12 0.41 -21.04 -22.50
N PRO A 13 0.86 -20.19 -23.44
CA PRO A 13 1.65 -19.00 -23.12
C PRO A 13 0.89 -18.08 -22.15
N LEU A 14 1.64 -17.37 -21.31
CA LEU A 14 1.04 -16.37 -20.42
C LEU A 14 0.41 -15.25 -21.24
N ILE A 15 -0.75 -14.78 -20.80
CA ILE A 15 -1.44 -13.65 -21.43
C ILE A 15 -0.94 -12.31 -20.85
N GLU A 16 -1.18 -11.23 -21.57
CA GLU A 16 -0.74 -9.88 -21.20
C GLU A 16 -1.11 -9.51 -19.75
N GLN A 17 -2.36 -9.79 -19.34
CA GLN A 17 -2.83 -9.46 -17.98
C GLN A 17 -2.06 -10.20 -16.88
N GLN A 18 -1.55 -11.41 -17.14
CA GLN A 18 -0.72 -12.15 -16.18
C GLN A 18 0.66 -11.52 -16.05
N TYR A 19 1.25 -11.06 -17.16
CA TYR A 19 2.50 -10.30 -17.14
C TYR A 19 2.33 -8.95 -16.45
N SER A 20 1.27 -8.22 -16.75
CA SER A 20 0.98 -6.94 -16.10
C SER A 20 0.72 -7.09 -14.60
N GLY A 21 0.02 -8.16 -14.19
CA GLY A 21 -0.11 -8.55 -12.79
C GLY A 21 1.23 -8.80 -12.11
N PHE A 22 2.12 -9.55 -12.77
CA PHE A 22 3.47 -9.77 -12.25
C PHE A 22 4.25 -8.45 -12.08
N VAL A 23 4.27 -7.63 -13.13
CA VAL A 23 5.03 -6.37 -13.17
C VAL A 23 4.50 -5.39 -12.14
N ALA A 24 3.18 -5.21 -12.04
CA ALA A 24 2.56 -4.34 -11.06
C ALA A 24 2.87 -4.77 -9.62
N PHE A 25 2.73 -6.07 -9.33
CA PHE A 25 3.04 -6.62 -8.00
C PHE A 25 4.53 -6.43 -7.66
N LEU A 26 5.43 -6.79 -8.58
CA LEU A 26 6.86 -6.65 -8.38
C LEU A 26 7.25 -5.18 -8.20
N PHE A 27 6.72 -4.30 -9.05
CA PHE A 27 6.96 -2.86 -8.96
C PHE A 27 6.58 -2.32 -7.59
N HIS A 28 5.37 -2.62 -7.10
CA HIS A 28 4.92 -2.16 -5.78
C HIS A 28 5.93 -2.52 -4.68
N TYR A 29 6.34 -3.79 -4.63
CA TYR A 29 7.25 -4.25 -3.58
C TYR A 29 8.68 -3.73 -3.76
N VAL A 30 9.22 -3.69 -4.98
CA VAL A 30 10.54 -3.09 -5.24
C VAL A 30 10.53 -1.62 -4.85
N LYS A 31 9.50 -0.88 -5.25
CA LYS A 31 9.31 0.53 -4.87
C LYS A 31 9.28 0.68 -3.35
N ARG A 32 8.50 -0.15 -2.65
CA ARG A 32 8.38 -0.13 -1.18
C ARG A 32 9.70 -0.42 -0.46
N GLU A 33 10.49 -1.37 -0.95
CA GLU A 33 11.82 -1.67 -0.41
C GLU A 33 12.78 -0.49 -0.65
N LEU A 34 12.79 0.08 -1.87
CA LEU A 34 13.60 1.26 -2.18
C LEU A 34 13.19 2.48 -1.36
N GLU A 35 11.89 2.74 -1.19
CA GLU A 35 11.39 3.81 -0.32
C GLU A 35 11.81 3.60 1.13
N THR A 36 11.79 2.35 1.61
CA THR A 36 12.25 2.01 2.96
C THR A 36 13.74 2.27 3.16
N LEU A 37 14.56 1.96 2.16
CA LEU A 37 16.01 2.17 2.22
C LEU A 37 16.43 3.63 1.98
N LEU A 38 15.76 4.33 1.07
CA LEU A 38 16.23 5.61 0.52
C LEU A 38 15.38 6.82 0.93
N VAL A 39 14.10 6.63 1.27
CA VAL A 39 13.16 7.73 1.53
C VAL A 39 12.76 7.78 2.99
N HIS A 40 12.42 6.66 3.61
CA HIS A 40 11.87 6.63 4.96
C HIS A 40 12.90 6.98 6.04
N LYS A 41 12.53 7.95 6.90
CA LYS A 41 13.28 8.32 8.10
C LYS A 41 12.55 7.79 9.33
N PHE A 42 12.97 6.63 9.82
CA PHE A 42 12.31 5.94 10.94
C PHE A 42 12.65 6.57 12.30
N SER A 43 11.67 6.61 13.21
CA SER A 43 11.86 7.12 14.58
C SER A 43 12.43 6.05 15.52
N ASN A 44 12.15 4.77 15.25
CA ASN A 44 12.71 3.62 15.95
C ASN A 44 13.61 2.84 14.99
N SER A 45 14.79 2.43 15.46
CA SER A 45 15.78 1.72 14.66
C SER A 45 15.45 0.24 14.44
N THR A 46 14.58 -0.36 15.27
CA THR A 46 14.25 -1.79 15.20
C THR A 46 12.76 -2.07 15.40
N MET A 47 12.32 -3.20 14.85
CA MET A 47 11.02 -3.81 15.12
C MET A 47 11.19 -5.09 15.94
N PRO A 48 10.21 -5.48 16.78
CA PRO A 48 10.26 -6.76 17.49
C PRO A 48 10.40 -7.95 16.54
N ILE A 49 11.29 -8.89 16.84
CA ILE A 49 11.61 -10.03 15.96
C ILE A 49 10.38 -10.89 15.60
N MET A 50 9.42 -11.01 16.52
CA MET A 50 8.18 -11.76 16.27
C MET A 50 7.33 -11.15 15.15
N ASN A 51 7.43 -9.83 14.94
CA ASN A 51 6.73 -9.17 13.84
C ASN A 51 7.37 -9.52 12.49
N VAL A 52 8.66 -9.91 12.45
CA VAL A 52 9.32 -10.36 11.22
C VAL A 52 8.63 -11.63 10.73
N PHE A 53 8.50 -12.65 11.58
CA PHE A 53 7.84 -13.91 11.20
C PHE A 53 6.38 -13.70 10.79
N LYS A 54 5.62 -12.89 11.54
CA LYS A 54 4.24 -12.56 11.19
C LYS A 54 4.13 -11.88 9.82
N ASN A 55 4.97 -10.87 9.57
CA ASN A 55 4.99 -10.16 8.30
C ASN A 55 5.44 -11.07 7.16
N SER A 56 6.47 -11.89 7.37
CA SER A 56 6.95 -12.86 6.38
C SER A 56 5.86 -13.87 6.01
N ILE A 57 5.22 -14.52 6.98
CA ILE A 57 4.14 -15.48 6.71
C ILE A 57 2.99 -14.80 5.96
N TYR A 58 2.59 -13.60 6.39
CA TYR A 58 1.53 -12.83 5.74
C TYR A 58 1.89 -12.52 4.28
N TYR A 59 3.01 -11.86 4.04
CA TYR A 59 3.38 -11.42 2.69
C TYR A 59 3.73 -12.59 1.76
N TRP A 60 4.48 -13.58 2.25
CA TRP A 60 4.87 -14.73 1.42
C TRP A 60 3.68 -15.64 1.13
N GLY A 61 2.80 -15.87 2.12
CA GLY A 61 1.59 -16.66 1.94
C GLY A 61 0.63 -16.04 0.93
N PHE A 62 0.34 -14.74 1.07
CA PHE A 62 -0.51 -14.04 0.11
C PHE A 62 0.15 -13.91 -1.27
N ALA A 63 1.46 -13.64 -1.35
CA ALA A 63 2.17 -13.60 -2.62
C ALA A 63 2.12 -14.95 -3.35
N ALA A 64 2.36 -16.05 -2.63
CA ALA A 64 2.28 -17.40 -3.18
C ALA A 64 0.87 -17.72 -3.66
N GLY A 65 -0.16 -17.38 -2.88
CA GLY A 65 -1.54 -17.65 -3.27
C GLY A 65 -2.04 -16.77 -4.41
N ILE A 66 -1.72 -15.47 -4.43
CA ILE A 66 -2.02 -14.57 -5.56
C ILE A 66 -1.33 -15.07 -6.82
N GLY A 67 -0.03 -15.39 -6.72
CA GLY A 67 0.76 -15.94 -7.82
C GLY A 67 0.17 -17.26 -8.31
N TYR A 68 -0.26 -18.14 -7.41
CA TYR A 68 -0.86 -19.42 -7.75
C TYR A 68 -2.04 -19.24 -8.72
N PHE A 69 -3.01 -18.41 -8.33
CA PHE A 69 -4.23 -18.18 -9.11
C PHE A 69 -3.99 -17.32 -10.35
N LEU A 70 -3.15 -16.29 -10.26
CA LEU A 70 -2.87 -15.40 -11.38
C LEU A 70 -2.17 -16.14 -12.51
N PHE A 71 -1.20 -17.01 -12.21
CA PHE A 71 -0.48 -17.78 -13.24
C PHE A 71 -1.11 -19.14 -13.56
N HIS A 72 -2.28 -19.45 -12.99
CA HIS A 72 -2.96 -20.71 -13.28
C HIS A 72 -3.35 -20.80 -14.77
N PRO A 73 -3.23 -21.97 -15.43
CA PRO A 73 -3.62 -22.13 -16.83
C PRO A 73 -5.10 -21.82 -17.12
N LEU A 74 -5.95 -21.94 -16.09
CA LEU A 74 -7.38 -21.63 -16.15
C LEU A 74 -7.70 -20.17 -15.75
N TYR A 75 -6.70 -19.29 -15.67
CA TYR A 75 -6.91 -17.88 -15.39
C TYR A 75 -7.77 -17.24 -16.48
N THR A 76 -8.86 -16.58 -16.08
CA THR A 76 -9.76 -15.87 -16.99
C THR A 76 -9.47 -14.37 -16.98
N PRO A 77 -9.06 -13.76 -18.12
CA PRO A 77 -8.83 -12.33 -18.18
C PRO A 77 -10.13 -11.54 -18.00
N VAL A 78 -10.02 -10.33 -17.47
CA VAL A 78 -11.12 -9.37 -17.46
C VAL A 78 -11.23 -8.67 -18.82
N ALA A 79 -12.38 -8.04 -19.08
CA ALA A 79 -12.58 -7.22 -20.28
C ALA A 79 -11.50 -6.13 -20.42
N MET A 80 -11.07 -5.87 -21.67
CA MET A 80 -9.96 -4.97 -21.99
C MET A 80 -10.13 -3.56 -21.39
N GLY A 81 -11.35 -3.00 -21.43
CA GLY A 81 -11.65 -1.70 -20.83
C GLY A 81 -11.44 -1.67 -19.31
N ARG A 82 -11.84 -2.73 -18.59
CA ARG A 82 -11.60 -2.86 -17.14
C ARG A 82 -10.11 -3.00 -16.85
N TYR A 83 -9.40 -3.82 -17.63
CA TYR A 83 -7.95 -3.98 -17.49
C TYR A 83 -7.21 -2.65 -17.68
N ALA A 84 -7.45 -1.94 -18.77
CA ALA A 84 -6.79 -0.67 -19.07
C ALA A 84 -7.06 0.39 -17.99
N PHE A 85 -8.31 0.55 -17.57
CA PHE A 85 -8.68 1.47 -16.49
C PHE A 85 -7.98 1.12 -15.17
N CYS A 86 -8.01 -0.14 -14.77
CA CYS A 86 -7.39 -0.58 -13.52
C CYS A 86 -5.87 -0.40 -13.53
N MET A 87 -5.20 -0.67 -14.64
CA MET A 87 -3.77 -0.43 -14.77
C MET A 87 -3.43 1.06 -14.68
N ALA A 88 -4.17 1.93 -15.36
CA ALA A 88 -3.98 3.37 -15.27
C ALA A 88 -4.15 3.88 -13.82
N MET A 89 -5.20 3.42 -13.14
CA MET A 89 -5.45 3.78 -11.74
C MET A 89 -4.39 3.23 -10.80
N PHE A 90 -3.92 1.99 -11.00
CA PHE A 90 -2.83 1.41 -10.22
C PHE A 90 -1.59 2.30 -10.25
N TRP A 91 -1.12 2.67 -11.44
CA TRP A 91 0.06 3.52 -11.59
C TRP A 91 -0.14 4.92 -10.99
N PHE A 92 -1.31 5.52 -11.20
CA PHE A 92 -1.64 6.81 -10.61
C PHE A 92 -1.54 6.78 -9.08
N TRP A 93 -2.12 5.76 -8.45
CA TRP A 93 -2.09 5.63 -6.99
C TRP A 93 -0.72 5.27 -6.43
N GLU A 94 0.08 4.47 -7.15
CA GLU A 94 1.47 4.19 -6.79
C GLU A 94 2.34 5.46 -6.76
N VAL A 95 2.17 6.33 -7.77
CA VAL A 95 2.85 7.63 -7.82
C VAL A 95 2.37 8.55 -6.69
N ALA A 96 1.05 8.64 -6.48
CA ALA A 96 0.49 9.45 -5.40
C ALA A 96 0.99 9.00 -4.01
N ASN A 97 1.10 7.68 -3.81
CA ASN A 97 1.68 7.08 -2.60
C ASN A 97 3.15 7.47 -2.43
N PHE A 98 3.98 7.33 -3.48
CA PHE A 98 5.40 7.72 -3.44
C PHE A 98 5.58 9.22 -3.13
N VAL A 99 4.85 10.10 -3.83
CA VAL A 99 4.90 11.56 -3.59
C VAL A 99 4.56 11.88 -2.14
N THR A 100 3.59 11.16 -1.57
CA THR A 100 3.22 11.31 -0.16
C THR A 100 4.35 10.87 0.78
N HIS A 101 5.01 9.75 0.50
CA HIS A 101 6.16 9.28 1.30
C HIS A 101 7.34 10.25 1.22
N ALA A 102 7.65 10.77 0.02
CA ALA A 102 8.69 11.76 -0.18
C ALA A 102 8.39 13.06 0.61
N TYR A 103 7.15 13.55 0.55
CA TYR A 103 6.73 14.70 1.34
C TYR A 103 6.81 14.44 2.85
N LEU A 104 6.34 13.29 3.33
CA LEU A 104 6.47 12.94 4.76
C LEU A 104 7.94 12.86 5.22
N SER A 105 8.84 12.42 4.35
CA SER A 105 10.28 12.38 4.65
C SER A 105 10.93 13.78 4.68
N SER A 106 10.47 14.70 3.82
CA SER A 106 11.00 16.07 3.79
C SER A 106 10.63 16.86 5.05
N LEU A 107 9.50 16.53 5.68
CA LEU A 107 9.07 17.14 6.95
C LEU A 107 9.97 16.80 8.15
N ARG A 108 10.86 15.80 8.02
CA ARG A 108 11.81 15.40 9.07
C ARG A 108 13.25 15.80 8.71
N PRO A 109 13.82 16.83 9.34
CA PRO A 109 15.25 17.13 9.22
C PRO A 109 16.10 15.92 9.64
N ALA A 110 17.21 15.69 8.92
CA ALA A 110 18.12 14.59 9.22
C ALA A 110 18.63 14.66 10.67
N GLY A 111 18.69 13.51 11.35
CA GLY A 111 19.13 13.42 12.74
C GLY A 111 18.09 13.85 13.79
N THR A 112 16.91 14.33 13.39
CA THR A 112 15.86 14.76 14.34
C THR A 112 14.73 13.74 14.44
N ARG A 113 14.10 13.68 15.62
CA ARG A 113 12.84 12.93 15.85
C ARG A 113 11.61 13.85 15.87
N VAL A 114 11.80 15.13 15.58
CA VAL A 114 10.73 16.12 15.60
C VAL A 114 9.70 15.78 14.53
N ARG A 115 8.44 15.72 14.94
CA ARG A 115 7.31 15.48 14.05
C ARG A 115 6.63 16.81 13.77
N LYS A 116 6.29 17.05 12.51
CA LYS A 116 5.50 18.21 12.06
C LYS A 116 4.13 17.74 11.59
N ILE A 117 3.15 18.63 11.61
CA ILE A 117 1.86 18.39 10.99
C ILE A 117 2.04 18.48 9.46
N PRO A 118 1.79 17.42 8.69
CA PRO A 118 1.79 17.51 7.23
C PRO A 118 0.64 18.41 6.76
N ARG A 119 0.92 19.32 5.84
CA ARG A 119 -0.03 20.27 5.26
C ARG A 119 -0.11 20.06 3.74
N ASP A 120 -1.10 20.68 3.12
CA ASP A 120 -1.31 20.73 1.67
C ASP A 120 -1.78 19.41 1.02
N GLY A 121 -2.37 19.55 -0.17
CA GLY A 121 -2.85 18.44 -0.98
C GLY A 121 -3.82 17.52 -0.22
N ALA A 122 -3.59 16.21 -0.33
CA ALA A 122 -4.45 15.20 0.31
C ALA A 122 -4.41 15.25 1.85
N PHE A 123 -3.36 15.86 2.44
CA PHE A 123 -3.28 15.99 3.89
C PHE A 123 -4.33 16.94 4.44
N GLU A 124 -4.88 17.88 3.67
CA GLU A 124 -5.96 18.74 4.17
C GLU A 124 -7.24 17.96 4.46
N PHE A 125 -7.45 16.83 3.79
CA PHE A 125 -8.63 15.98 3.96
C PHE A 125 -8.41 14.82 4.92
N VAL A 126 -7.26 14.16 4.84
CA VAL A 126 -6.98 12.92 5.59
C VAL A 126 -5.59 12.91 6.21
N SER A 127 -5.43 12.17 7.30
CA SER A 127 -4.19 12.13 8.08
C SER A 127 -3.16 11.16 7.52
N CYS A 128 -3.63 10.14 6.80
CA CYS A 128 -2.82 9.07 6.23
C CYS A 128 -3.14 8.88 4.73
N PRO A 129 -2.94 9.91 3.88
CA PRO A 129 -3.19 9.78 2.44
C PRO A 129 -2.31 8.70 1.80
N ASN A 130 -1.13 8.41 2.36
CA ASN A 130 -0.29 7.32 1.89
C ASN A 130 -0.99 5.97 1.99
N TYR A 131 -1.66 5.67 3.12
CA TYR A 131 -2.44 4.45 3.28
C TYR A 131 -3.68 4.43 2.37
N LEU A 132 -4.34 5.58 2.17
CA LEU A 132 -5.46 5.69 1.24
C LEU A 132 -5.02 5.32 -0.18
N PHE A 133 -3.92 5.90 -0.66
CA PHE A 133 -3.41 5.62 -2.00
C PHE A 133 -2.92 4.17 -2.15
N GLU A 134 -2.29 3.59 -1.12
CA GLU A 134 -1.90 2.17 -1.13
C GLU A 134 -3.14 1.25 -1.23
N ILE A 135 -4.20 1.54 -0.47
CA ILE A 135 -5.48 0.82 -0.58
C ILE A 135 -6.05 0.94 -1.99
N LEU A 136 -6.09 2.14 -2.56
CA LEU A 136 -6.63 2.36 -3.90
C LEU A 136 -5.80 1.66 -5.00
N ALA A 137 -4.48 1.64 -4.88
CA ALA A 137 -3.59 0.88 -5.76
C ALA A 137 -3.92 -0.62 -5.70
N TRP A 138 -3.99 -1.19 -4.49
CA TRP A 138 -4.34 -2.61 -4.32
C TRP A 138 -5.77 -2.94 -4.75
N MET A 139 -6.71 -2.01 -4.61
CA MET A 139 -8.07 -2.17 -5.13
C MET A 139 -8.05 -2.25 -6.66
N SER A 140 -7.32 -1.36 -7.33
CA SER A 140 -7.14 -1.40 -8.79
C SER A 140 -6.47 -2.70 -9.25
N PHE A 141 -5.43 -3.15 -8.55
CA PHE A 141 -4.77 -4.42 -8.82
C PHE A 141 -5.73 -5.62 -8.74
N ASN A 142 -6.55 -5.67 -7.68
CA ASN A 142 -7.49 -6.77 -7.46
C ASN A 142 -8.71 -6.72 -8.37
N LEU A 143 -9.09 -5.52 -8.82
CA LEU A 143 -10.12 -5.36 -9.83
C LEU A 143 -9.68 -5.92 -11.18
N PHE A 144 -8.43 -5.84 -11.63
CA PHE A 144 -8.08 -6.51 -12.89
C PHE A 144 -7.68 -7.96 -12.68
N THR A 145 -6.84 -8.26 -11.68
CA THR A 145 -6.39 -9.64 -11.45
C THR A 145 -7.54 -10.55 -11.05
N SER A 146 -8.57 -10.05 -10.36
CA SER A 146 -9.80 -10.78 -10.01
C SER A 146 -9.57 -12.14 -9.35
N THR A 147 -8.51 -12.27 -8.55
CA THR A 147 -8.22 -13.50 -7.79
C THR A 147 -8.84 -13.45 -6.39
N LEU A 148 -9.40 -14.57 -5.92
CA LEU A 148 -10.01 -14.65 -4.59
C LEU A 148 -8.98 -14.35 -3.48
N VAL A 149 -7.78 -14.91 -3.59
CA VAL A 149 -6.70 -14.69 -2.61
C VAL A 149 -6.22 -13.24 -2.63
N GLY A 150 -6.20 -12.60 -3.79
CA GLY A 150 -5.89 -11.18 -3.90
C GLY A 150 -6.91 -10.30 -3.17
N TRP A 151 -8.20 -10.59 -3.31
CA TRP A 151 -9.25 -9.88 -2.56
C TRP A 151 -9.13 -10.11 -1.04
N ALA A 152 -8.80 -11.32 -0.61
CA ALA A 152 -8.54 -11.60 0.81
C ALA A 152 -7.34 -10.80 1.34
N PHE A 153 -6.24 -10.73 0.58
CA PHE A 153 -5.09 -9.89 0.89
C PHE A 153 -5.49 -8.42 1.01
N PHE A 154 -6.22 -7.90 0.03
CA PHE A 154 -6.70 -6.51 0.00
C PHE A 154 -7.54 -6.17 1.23
N VAL A 155 -8.51 -7.02 1.59
CA VAL A 155 -9.39 -6.78 2.75
C VAL A 155 -8.58 -6.78 4.04
N ALA A 156 -7.72 -7.79 4.23
CA ALA A 156 -6.89 -7.89 5.43
C ALA A 156 -5.92 -6.70 5.56
N GLY A 157 -5.24 -6.33 4.47
CA GLY A 157 -4.31 -5.21 4.44
C GLY A 157 -4.99 -3.86 4.66
N SER A 158 -6.15 -3.65 4.03
CA SER A 158 -6.94 -2.43 4.18
C SER A 158 -7.46 -2.27 5.61
N ALA A 159 -7.96 -3.35 6.23
CA ALA A 159 -8.39 -3.34 7.62
C ALA A 159 -7.24 -2.97 8.57
N GLN A 160 -6.05 -3.55 8.36
CA GLN A 160 -4.87 -3.25 9.16
C GLN A 160 -4.42 -1.79 9.00
N MET A 161 -4.36 -1.29 7.77
CA MET A 161 -4.03 0.10 7.48
C MET A 161 -5.03 1.08 8.09
N LEU A 162 -6.32 0.71 8.12
CA LEU A 162 -7.35 1.51 8.77
C LEU A 162 -7.11 1.62 10.28
N VAL A 163 -6.80 0.52 10.95
CA VAL A 163 -6.44 0.53 12.38
C VAL A 163 -5.23 1.43 12.63
N TRP A 164 -4.20 1.32 11.79
CA TRP A 164 -3.01 2.19 11.87
C TRP A 164 -3.33 3.66 11.61
N ALA A 165 -4.19 3.96 10.64
CA ALA A 165 -4.60 5.32 10.31
C ALA A 165 -5.33 5.98 11.49
N MET A 166 -6.30 5.28 12.09
CA MET A 166 -7.03 5.76 13.26
C MET A 166 -6.10 6.01 14.45
N LYS A 167 -5.16 5.10 14.71
CA LYS A 167 -4.16 5.27 15.76
C LYS A 167 -3.28 6.50 15.50
N LYS A 168 -2.79 6.66 14.27
CA LYS A 168 -1.94 7.78 13.87
C LYS A 168 -2.68 9.13 13.96
N HIS A 169 -3.94 9.15 13.55
CA HIS A 169 -4.83 10.32 13.65
C HIS A 169 -5.06 10.74 15.11
N LYS A 170 -5.44 9.81 15.99
CA LYS A 170 -5.60 10.07 17.43
C LYS A 170 -4.31 10.58 18.07
N ASN A 171 -3.17 10.01 17.68
CA ASN A 171 -1.88 10.47 18.19
C ASN A 171 -1.58 11.92 17.75
N TYR A 172 -1.88 12.28 16.50
CA TYR A 172 -1.74 13.66 16.04
C TYR A 172 -2.62 14.63 16.83
N GLN A 173 -3.88 14.29 17.09
CA GLN A 173 -4.78 15.16 17.87
C GLN A 173 -4.29 15.39 19.30
N LYS A 174 -3.66 14.37 19.91
CA LYS A 174 -3.08 14.48 21.27
C LYS A 174 -1.78 15.26 21.28
N GLU A 175 -0.94 15.05 20.28
CA GLU A 175 0.38 15.68 20.16
C GLU A 175 0.26 17.16 19.77
N PHE A 176 -0.74 17.52 18.97
CA PHE A 176 -0.99 18.86 18.43
C PHE A 176 -2.36 19.38 18.92
N ASP A 177 -2.51 19.51 20.24
CA ASP A 177 -3.77 19.87 20.90
C ASP A 177 -4.01 21.38 21.04
N GLY A 178 -3.06 22.21 20.61
CA GLY A 178 -3.14 23.67 20.74
C GLY A 178 -2.83 24.21 22.14
N LYS A 179 -2.46 23.36 23.10
CA LYS A 179 -2.12 23.78 24.48
C LYS A 179 -0.62 24.00 24.63
N ASP A 180 -0.22 24.78 25.64
CA ASP A 180 1.18 25.02 25.99
C ASP A 180 2.03 25.56 24.81
N GLY A 181 1.42 26.33 23.91
CA GLY A 181 2.07 26.86 22.71
C GLY A 181 2.25 25.85 21.57
N ARG A 182 1.71 24.63 21.67
CA ARG A 182 1.74 23.64 20.59
C ARG A 182 0.83 24.05 19.42
N GLU A 183 1.21 23.65 18.21
CA GLU A 183 0.36 23.85 17.02
C GLU A 183 -0.96 23.07 17.18
N LEU A 184 -2.06 23.63 16.68
CA LEU A 184 -3.39 22.99 16.71
C LEU A 184 -3.62 22.12 15.48
N TYR A 185 -3.97 20.85 15.70
CA TYR A 185 -4.31 19.91 14.64
C TYR A 185 -5.60 20.31 13.90
N PRO A 186 -5.65 20.20 12.55
CA PRO A 186 -6.85 20.54 11.78
C PRO A 186 -8.08 19.70 12.16
N LYS A 187 -9.14 20.37 12.62
CA LYS A 187 -10.37 19.70 13.10
C LYS A 187 -11.18 19.00 11.99
N GLY A 188 -11.10 19.49 10.75
CA GLY A 188 -11.84 18.92 9.61
C GLY A 188 -11.24 17.63 9.04
N ARG A 189 -9.99 17.32 9.40
CA ARG A 189 -9.24 16.19 8.83
C ARG A 189 -9.76 14.86 9.36
N LYS A 190 -9.84 13.88 8.47
CA LYS A 190 -10.20 12.49 8.79
C LYS A 190 -8.97 11.59 8.90
N ALA A 191 -9.11 10.36 9.37
CA ALA A 191 -8.01 9.43 9.53
C ALA A 191 -7.50 8.90 8.18
N LEU A 192 -8.41 8.46 7.30
CA LEU A 192 -8.10 7.71 6.09
C LEU A 192 -9.03 8.02 4.90
N ILE A 193 -10.35 7.97 5.10
CA ILE A 193 -11.34 8.17 4.02
C ILE A 193 -11.85 9.60 4.11
N PRO A 194 -11.66 10.43 3.06
CA PRO A 194 -12.12 11.82 3.07
C PRO A 194 -13.60 11.91 3.44
N PHE A 195 -13.94 12.85 4.31
CA PHE A 195 -15.30 13.15 4.78
C PHE A 195 -16.00 12.04 5.59
N ILE A 196 -15.48 10.82 5.64
CA ILE A 196 -16.08 9.69 6.34
C ILE A 196 -15.32 9.34 7.62
N LEU A 197 -14.06 8.89 7.50
CA LEU A 197 -13.33 8.25 8.60
C LEU A 197 -11.87 8.64 8.67
#